data_AF-A0A497AIE9-F1
#
_entry.id   AF-A0A497AIE9-F1
#
_cell.length_a   1.000
_cell.length_b   1.000
_cell.length_c   1.000
_cell.angle_alpha   90.00
_cell.angle_beta   90.00
_cell.angle_gamma   90.00
#
_symmetry.space_group_name_H-M   'P 1'
#
loop_
_entity.id
_entity.type
_entity.pdbx_description
1 polymer ?
#
loop_
_entity_poly.entity_id
_entity_poly.type
_entity_poly.pdbx_seq_one_letter_code
_entity_poly.pdbx_strand_id
1 'polypeptide(L)'
;MFLPSYLAWGGNSFLRLSGLPPMLLLLPALGADWLWRQLLKWKGVTASLLLLAATAATGVHNVMTYYLYYAQSQSAFYSYEVPSTEIASYINCFLEHGYVRDDLPPLPAPSGLPRSVCVARDLLHFSETVVFLLQPDPRVHRLAQAPPAAKDEERMLMVVPGSSTSYLQLLPPRRQIQVYLGSKMRDQQRAGPVFQPHTVFVATRPPDLDPVARFEDGISLLDYRLARPDPETLAVRLRWQADRNPEGYYILFVHLLQGGTLISQHDGPPAHDYYPTTHWREGDVVVDVHRLTIPAGFDIARGMLRVGVYRPENLVRLQCILADGSTQDSVLLPVSDGW
;
A
#
# COMPACT_ATOMS: atom_id res chain seq x y z
N MET A 1 28.34 -16.13 -16.99
CA MET A 1 27.20 -16.01 -16.05
C MET A 1 26.26 -17.23 -16.03
N PHE A 2 26.60 -18.40 -16.60
CA PHE A 2 25.64 -19.51 -16.79
C PHE A 2 25.54 -20.51 -15.63
N LEU A 3 26.65 -20.88 -14.98
CA LEU A 3 26.67 -21.94 -13.96
C LEU A 3 25.97 -21.59 -12.62
N PRO A 4 26.17 -20.38 -12.05
CA PRO A 4 25.58 -20.00 -10.77
C PRO A 4 24.05 -19.91 -10.84
N SER A 5 23.53 -19.42 -11.97
CA SER A 5 22.10 -19.29 -12.22
C SER A 5 21.42 -20.65 -12.43
N TYR A 6 22.13 -21.62 -13.01
CA TYR A 6 21.63 -22.98 -13.24
C TYR A 6 21.55 -23.80 -11.94
N LEU A 7 22.52 -23.64 -11.04
CA LEU A 7 22.53 -24.32 -9.73
C LEU A 7 21.54 -23.72 -8.70
N ALA A 8 21.08 -22.47 -8.92
CA ALA A 8 20.06 -21.82 -8.11
C ALA A 8 18.61 -22.08 -8.60
N TRP A 9 18.45 -22.82 -9.69
CA TRP A 9 17.15 -23.05 -10.32
C TRP A 9 16.32 -24.06 -9.48
N GLY A 10 15.22 -23.57 -8.88
CA GLY A 10 14.26 -24.39 -8.13
C GLY A 10 14.18 -24.17 -6.61
N GLY A 11 15.07 -23.35 -6.01
CA GLY A 11 15.03 -23.04 -4.57
C GLY A 11 14.23 -21.77 -4.23
N ASN A 12 13.39 -21.84 -3.20
CA ASN A 12 12.65 -20.70 -2.63
C ASN A 12 13.62 -19.65 -2.03
N SER A 13 13.20 -18.39 -2.05
CA SER A 13 13.88 -17.11 -1.79
C SER A 13 15.00 -17.02 -0.72
N PHE A 14 15.81 -15.95 -0.82
CA PHE A 14 16.91 -15.42 0.03
C PHE A 14 18.04 -16.37 0.49
N LEU A 15 17.76 -17.65 0.73
CA LEU A 15 18.73 -18.71 1.04
C LEU A 15 19.70 -19.02 -0.13
N ARG A 16 19.48 -18.44 -1.31
CA ARG A 16 20.38 -18.56 -2.48
C ARG A 16 21.79 -18.01 -2.23
N LEU A 17 21.96 -17.17 -1.21
CA LEU A 17 23.26 -16.62 -0.83
C LEU A 17 24.03 -17.47 0.18
N SER A 18 23.50 -18.57 0.75
CA SER A 18 24.29 -19.34 1.73
C SER A 18 25.16 -20.44 1.10
N GLY A 19 24.77 -20.99 -0.07
CA GLY A 19 25.51 -22.08 -0.74
C GLY A 19 26.40 -21.66 -1.93
N LEU A 20 26.07 -20.56 -2.61
CA LEU A 20 26.79 -20.06 -3.81
C LEU A 20 28.04 -19.20 -3.57
N PRO A 21 28.20 -18.44 -2.46
CA PRO A 21 29.34 -17.53 -2.30
C PRO A 21 30.70 -18.19 -2.39
N PRO A 22 30.97 -19.38 -1.81
CA PRO A 22 32.32 -19.95 -1.83
C PRO A 22 32.83 -20.21 -3.25
N MET A 23 31.97 -20.73 -4.13
CA MET A 23 32.30 -21.06 -5.52
C MET A 23 32.46 -19.80 -6.39
N LEU A 24 31.57 -18.82 -6.20
CA LEU A 24 31.62 -17.54 -6.91
C LEU A 24 32.78 -16.65 -6.48
N LEU A 25 33.20 -16.75 -5.22
CA LEU A 25 34.32 -16.00 -4.65
C LEU A 25 35.67 -16.68 -4.90
N LEU A 26 35.72 -17.94 -5.31
CA LEU A 26 36.98 -18.66 -5.53
C LEU A 26 37.87 -17.96 -6.57
N LEU A 27 37.33 -17.65 -7.75
CA LEU A 27 38.09 -16.99 -8.82
C LEU A 27 38.49 -15.55 -8.46
N PRO A 28 37.59 -14.69 -7.92
CA PRO A 28 37.97 -13.40 -7.37
C PRO A 28 39.01 -13.48 -6.25
N ALA A 29 38.91 -14.47 -5.34
CA ALA A 29 39.85 -14.66 -4.24
C ALA A 29 41.23 -15.09 -4.73
N LEU A 30 41.30 -15.98 -5.72
CA LEU A 30 42.57 -16.37 -6.38
C LEU A 30 43.18 -15.17 -7.13
N GLY A 31 42.35 -14.37 -7.81
CA GLY A 31 42.79 -13.13 -8.44
C GLY A 31 43.31 -12.11 -7.43
N ALA A 32 42.63 -11.97 -6.28
CA ALA A 32 43.05 -11.10 -5.20
C ALA A 32 44.34 -11.59 -4.51
N ASP A 33 44.49 -12.89 -4.26
CA ASP A 33 45.74 -13.48 -3.72
C ASP A 33 46.90 -13.29 -4.69
N TRP A 34 46.68 -13.52 -5.99
CA TRP A 34 47.69 -13.26 -7.01
C TRP A 34 48.09 -11.78 -7.03
N LEU A 35 47.12 -10.87 -7.05
CA LEU A 35 47.35 -9.42 -7.06
C LEU A 35 48.11 -8.99 -5.81
N TRP A 36 47.72 -9.50 -4.63
CA TRP A 36 48.40 -9.28 -3.36
C TRP A 36 49.86 -9.71 -3.40
N ARG A 37 50.15 -10.90 -3.94
CA ARG A 37 51.53 -11.40 -4.13
C ARG A 37 52.35 -10.55 -5.10
N GLN A 38 51.73 -9.99 -6.15
CA GLN A 38 52.44 -9.07 -7.05
C GLN A 38 52.73 -7.73 -6.37
N LEU A 39 51.76 -7.20 -5.62
CA LEU A 39 51.91 -5.94 -4.87
C LEU A 39 52.98 -6.06 -3.77
N LEU A 40 53.10 -7.21 -3.10
CA LEU A 40 54.16 -7.47 -2.13
C LEU A 40 55.58 -7.46 -2.73
N LYS A 41 55.73 -7.67 -4.04
CA LYS A 41 57.04 -7.54 -4.72
C LYS A 41 57.43 -6.08 -4.96
N TRP A 42 56.46 -5.17 -4.96
CA TRP A 42 56.70 -3.74 -5.12
C TRP A 42 57.03 -3.13 -3.75
N LYS A 43 58.31 -2.82 -3.51
CA LYS A 43 58.73 -2.16 -2.27
C LYS A 43 58.59 -0.64 -2.42
N GLY A 44 57.92 0.01 -1.47
CA GLY A 44 57.90 1.47 -1.35
C GLY A 44 56.52 2.06 -1.10
N VAL A 45 56.51 3.35 -0.72
CA VAL A 45 55.30 4.13 -0.39
C VAL A 45 54.28 4.15 -1.53
N THR A 46 54.75 4.16 -2.78
CA THR A 46 53.91 4.18 -3.99
C THR A 46 53.03 2.94 -4.14
N ALA A 47 53.57 1.75 -3.85
CA ALA A 47 52.82 0.50 -3.91
C ALA A 47 51.71 0.44 -2.84
N SER A 48 52.03 0.88 -1.63
CA SER A 48 51.06 0.99 -0.53
C SER A 48 49.95 1.99 -0.85
N LEU A 49 50.28 3.13 -1.46
CA LEU A 49 49.30 4.14 -1.88
C LEU A 49 48.37 3.61 -3.00
N LEU A 50 48.90 2.87 -3.97
CA LEU A 50 48.10 2.27 -5.04
C LEU A 50 47.14 1.20 -4.50
N LEU A 51 47.60 0.35 -3.59
CA LEU A 51 46.74 -0.64 -2.93
C LEU A 51 45.65 0.04 -2.09
N LEU A 52 46.00 1.07 -1.33
CA LEU A 52 45.05 1.85 -0.54
C LEU A 52 43.99 2.49 -1.45
N ALA A 53 44.42 3.11 -2.56
CA ALA A 53 43.52 3.72 -3.53
C ALA A 53 42.59 2.71 -4.19
N ALA A 54 43.09 1.53 -4.59
CA ALA A 54 42.27 0.48 -5.18
C ALA A 54 41.24 -0.10 -4.19
N THR A 55 41.64 -0.30 -2.94
CA THR A 55 40.75 -0.77 -1.87
C THR A 55 39.69 0.27 -1.55
N ALA A 56 40.09 1.54 -1.43
CA ALA A 56 39.17 2.66 -1.21
C ALA A 56 38.20 2.81 -2.38
N ALA A 57 38.66 2.75 -3.62
CA ALA A 57 37.81 2.83 -4.81
C ALA A 57 36.79 1.69 -4.86
N THR A 58 37.21 0.46 -4.55
CA THR A 58 36.30 -0.70 -4.49
C THR A 58 35.30 -0.57 -3.35
N GLY A 59 35.74 -0.13 -2.18
CA GLY A 59 34.88 0.12 -1.02
C GLY A 59 33.83 1.19 -1.32
N VAL A 60 34.26 2.33 -1.88
CA VAL A 60 33.36 3.41 -2.32
C VAL A 60 32.41 2.89 -3.40
N HIS A 61 32.89 2.18 -4.41
CA HIS A 61 32.03 1.64 -5.46
C HIS A 61 30.99 0.66 -4.92
N ASN A 62 31.35 -0.21 -3.97
CA ASN A 62 30.41 -1.11 -3.31
C ASN A 62 29.37 -0.33 -2.49
N VAL A 63 29.80 0.68 -1.73
CA VAL A 63 28.89 1.52 -0.95
C VAL A 63 27.92 2.26 -1.88
N MET A 64 28.43 2.89 -2.94
CA MET A 64 27.64 3.61 -3.94
C MET A 64 26.65 2.65 -4.63
N THR A 65 27.13 1.47 -5.05
CA THR A 65 26.30 0.50 -5.75
C THR A 65 25.21 -0.07 -4.84
N TYR A 66 25.53 -0.45 -3.62
CA TYR A 66 24.57 -1.08 -2.72
C TYR A 66 23.60 -0.06 -2.10
N TYR A 67 24.12 1.03 -1.53
CA TYR A 67 23.33 1.97 -0.73
C TYR A 67 22.77 3.15 -1.51
N LEU A 68 23.27 3.45 -2.71
CA LEU A 68 22.68 4.49 -3.56
C LEU A 68 21.96 3.88 -4.76
N TYR A 69 22.65 3.07 -5.57
CA TYR A 69 22.08 2.57 -6.81
C TYR A 69 21.00 1.49 -6.58
N TYR A 70 21.34 0.39 -5.88
CA TYR A 70 20.40 -0.70 -5.63
C TYR A 70 19.31 -0.32 -4.63
N ALA A 71 19.64 0.47 -3.61
CA ALA A 71 18.66 0.97 -2.66
C ALA A 71 17.55 1.81 -3.33
N GLN A 72 17.86 2.52 -4.41
CA GLN A 72 16.90 3.32 -5.18
C GLN A 72 16.29 2.53 -6.36
N SER A 73 16.73 1.30 -6.60
CA SER A 73 16.29 0.51 -7.74
C SER A 73 14.93 -0.13 -7.48
N GLN A 74 13.93 0.28 -8.27
CA GLN A 74 12.58 -0.27 -8.22
C GLN A 74 12.54 -1.80 -8.46
N SER A 75 13.44 -2.32 -9.31
CA SER A 75 13.53 -3.76 -9.59
C SER A 75 14.10 -4.54 -8.41
N ALA A 76 15.02 -3.94 -7.64
CA ALA A 76 15.53 -4.53 -6.41
C ALA A 76 14.42 -4.58 -5.37
N PHE A 77 13.66 -3.49 -5.17
CA PHE A 77 12.53 -3.45 -4.24
C PHE A 77 11.52 -4.58 -4.49
N TYR A 78 11.11 -4.80 -5.74
CA TYR A 78 10.19 -5.88 -6.13
C TYR A 78 10.71 -7.30 -5.90
N SER A 79 12.01 -7.43 -5.65
CA SER A 79 12.70 -8.71 -5.47
C SER A 79 12.90 -9.09 -4.00
N TYR A 80 12.67 -8.16 -3.07
CA TYR A 80 12.78 -8.43 -1.63
C TYR A 80 11.47 -8.97 -1.05
N GLU A 81 11.55 -9.65 0.09
CA GLU A 81 10.39 -10.16 0.83
C GLU A 81 9.61 -9.07 1.58
N VAL A 82 9.52 -7.87 0.99
CA VAL A 82 8.77 -6.75 1.56
C VAL A 82 7.34 -7.20 1.90
N PRO A 83 6.57 -7.83 0.99
CA PRO A 83 5.19 -8.20 1.30
C PRO A 83 5.04 -9.19 2.46
N SER A 84 6.02 -10.08 2.69
CA SER A 84 6.00 -10.99 3.85
C SER A 84 6.00 -10.20 5.16
N THR A 85 6.88 -9.19 5.25
CA THR A 85 6.99 -8.33 6.44
C THR A 85 5.81 -7.38 6.57
N GLU A 86 5.20 -6.93 5.47
CA GLU A 86 3.99 -6.09 5.48
C GLU A 86 2.79 -6.87 6.01
N ILE A 87 2.58 -8.10 5.54
CA ILE A 87 1.52 -9.00 6.00
C ILE A 87 1.60 -9.15 7.52
N ALA A 88 2.77 -9.52 8.04
CA ALA A 88 2.97 -9.68 9.48
C ALA A 88 2.78 -8.35 10.23
N SER A 89 3.35 -7.25 9.73
CA SER A 89 3.28 -5.94 10.37
C SER A 89 1.85 -5.39 10.44
N TYR A 90 1.03 -5.53 9.40
CA TYR A 90 -0.37 -5.07 9.44
C TYR A 90 -1.16 -5.84 10.50
N ILE A 91 -0.99 -7.16 10.56
CA ILE A 91 -1.67 -8.02 11.54
C ILE A 91 -1.24 -7.64 12.96
N ASN A 92 0.07 -7.56 13.19
CA ASN A 92 0.66 -7.22 14.49
C ASN A 92 0.28 -5.80 14.95
N CYS A 93 0.30 -4.82 14.05
CA CYS A 93 -0.12 -3.44 14.33
C CYS A 93 -1.60 -3.38 14.71
N PHE A 94 -2.46 -4.08 13.97
CA PHE A 94 -3.89 -4.12 14.28
C PHE A 94 -4.19 -4.81 15.60
N LEU A 95 -3.49 -5.89 15.91
CA LEU A 95 -3.65 -6.66 17.16
C LEU A 95 -2.88 -6.08 18.35
N GLU A 96 -2.14 -4.99 18.13
CA GLU A 96 -1.31 -4.27 19.11
C GLU A 96 -0.23 -5.16 19.75
N HIS A 97 0.33 -6.09 18.97
CA HIS A 97 1.29 -7.07 19.47
C HIS A 97 2.27 -7.53 18.38
N GLY A 98 3.57 -7.56 18.69
CA GLY A 98 4.61 -8.14 17.82
C GLY A 98 5.40 -7.11 17.01
N TYR A 99 6.03 -7.57 15.92
CA TYR A 99 6.86 -6.76 15.04
C TYR A 99 6.02 -5.78 14.22
N VAL A 100 6.45 -4.52 14.15
CA VAL A 100 5.79 -3.44 13.39
C VAL A 100 6.82 -2.69 12.54
N ARG A 101 6.40 -2.30 11.35
CA ARG A 101 7.11 -1.44 10.41
C ARG A 101 6.60 0.00 10.52
N ASP A 102 7.52 0.96 10.54
CA ASP A 102 7.19 2.39 10.65
C ASP A 102 6.87 3.04 9.30
N ASP A 103 7.18 2.38 8.18
CA ASP A 103 7.00 2.92 6.83
C ASP A 103 5.63 2.57 6.21
N LEU A 104 4.82 1.77 6.90
CA LEU A 104 3.48 1.43 6.44
C LEU A 104 2.48 2.56 6.70
N PRO A 105 1.46 2.72 5.83
CA PRO A 105 0.35 3.61 6.11
C PRO A 105 -0.28 3.31 7.48
N PRO A 106 -0.55 4.33 8.31
CA PRO A 106 -1.09 4.12 9.64
C PRO A 106 -2.47 3.47 9.58
N LEU A 107 -2.67 2.48 10.45
CA LEU A 107 -3.98 1.89 10.71
C LEU A 107 -4.80 2.78 11.66
N PRO A 108 -6.14 2.72 11.62
CA PRO A 108 -6.95 3.47 12.58
C PRO A 108 -6.69 2.97 14.01
N ALA A 109 -6.59 3.92 14.94
CA ALA A 109 -6.39 3.64 16.35
C ALA A 109 -7.51 2.74 16.91
N PRO A 110 -7.21 1.88 17.91
CA PRO A 110 -8.19 1.03 18.57
C PRO A 110 -9.30 1.85 19.21
N SER A 111 -10.55 1.49 18.93
CA SER A 111 -11.73 2.10 19.54
C SER A 111 -12.13 1.47 20.88
N GLY A 112 -11.36 0.49 21.36
CA GLY A 112 -11.66 -0.33 22.55
C GLY A 112 -12.59 -1.51 22.29
N LEU A 113 -13.08 -1.69 21.06
CA LEU A 113 -13.81 -2.90 20.66
C LEU A 113 -12.85 -4.09 20.50
N PRO A 114 -13.32 -5.34 20.71
CA PRO A 114 -12.57 -6.54 20.36
C PRO A 114 -12.08 -6.52 18.91
N ARG A 115 -10.84 -6.94 18.69
CA ARG A 115 -10.22 -7.02 17.36
C ARG A 115 -10.01 -8.46 16.93
N SER A 116 -10.36 -8.77 15.68
CA SER A 116 -10.08 -10.06 15.06
C SER A 116 -9.50 -9.88 13.66
N VAL A 117 -8.73 -10.87 13.20
CA VAL A 117 -8.09 -10.84 11.88
C VAL A 117 -8.46 -12.10 11.13
N CYS A 118 -8.89 -11.99 9.88
CA CYS A 118 -9.08 -13.14 9.00
C CYS A 118 -8.14 -13.04 7.80
N VAL A 119 -7.28 -14.04 7.62
CA VAL A 119 -6.23 -14.03 6.60
C VAL A 119 -6.43 -15.18 5.62
N ALA A 120 -6.31 -14.91 4.32
CA ALA A 120 -6.31 -15.95 3.29
C ALA A 120 -5.19 -16.96 3.54
N ARG A 121 -5.47 -18.25 3.31
CA ARG A 121 -4.50 -19.35 3.57
C ARG A 121 -3.18 -19.12 2.85
N ASP A 122 -3.26 -18.65 1.60
CA ASP A 122 -2.11 -18.41 0.72
C ASP A 122 -1.19 -17.30 1.26
N LEU A 123 -1.73 -16.38 2.06
CA LEU A 123 -0.96 -15.29 2.68
C LEU A 123 -0.25 -15.73 3.96
N LEU A 124 -0.88 -16.60 4.76
CA LEU A 124 -0.22 -17.17 5.95
C LEU A 124 0.96 -18.07 5.59
N HIS A 125 0.91 -18.71 4.42
CA HIS A 125 1.98 -19.56 3.89
C HIS A 125 2.69 -18.91 2.70
N PHE A 126 2.59 -17.58 2.60
CA PHE A 126 3.21 -16.83 1.51
C PHE A 126 4.74 -17.01 1.53
N SER A 127 5.31 -17.00 2.74
CA SER A 127 6.70 -17.34 3.04
C SER A 127 6.83 -17.79 4.49
N GLU A 128 7.93 -18.48 4.81
CA GLU A 128 8.29 -18.82 6.20
C GLU A 128 8.46 -17.57 7.07
N THR A 129 8.85 -16.44 6.47
CA THR A 129 9.01 -15.14 7.14
C THR A 129 7.70 -14.64 7.74
N VAL A 130 6.55 -14.86 7.07
CA VAL A 130 5.25 -14.45 7.62
C VAL A 130 4.96 -15.19 8.92
N VAL A 131 5.10 -16.52 8.91
CA VAL A 131 4.85 -17.36 10.09
C VAL A 131 5.84 -17.05 11.21
N PHE A 132 7.10 -16.78 10.87
CA PHE A 132 8.14 -16.43 11.84
C PHE A 132 7.86 -15.09 12.55
N LEU A 133 7.36 -14.08 11.84
CA LEU A 133 7.10 -12.75 12.39
C LEU A 133 5.71 -12.62 13.06
N LEU A 134 4.80 -13.54 12.78
CA LEU A 134 3.50 -13.63 13.43
C LEU A 134 3.61 -14.44 14.72
N GLN A 135 3.27 -13.83 15.85
CA GLN A 135 3.09 -14.59 17.08
C GLN A 135 1.77 -15.37 17.02
N PRO A 136 1.71 -16.60 17.57
CA PRO A 136 0.45 -17.32 17.69
C PRO A 136 -0.57 -16.51 18.50
N ASP A 137 -1.64 -16.05 17.84
CA ASP A 137 -2.72 -15.29 18.46
C ASP A 137 -4.07 -15.93 18.11
N PRO A 138 -4.92 -16.28 19.11
CA PRO A 138 -6.21 -16.91 18.86
C PRO A 138 -7.21 -16.01 18.09
N ARG A 139 -6.94 -14.71 17.99
CA ARG A 139 -7.74 -13.73 17.23
C ARG A 139 -7.42 -13.75 15.73
N VAL A 140 -6.38 -14.48 15.30
CA VAL A 140 -6.02 -14.65 13.89
C VAL A 140 -6.67 -15.93 13.36
N HIS A 141 -7.60 -15.75 12.43
CA HIS A 141 -8.35 -16.83 11.80
C HIS A 141 -7.93 -17.02 10.35
N ARG A 142 -7.97 -18.26 9.88
CA ARG A 142 -7.92 -18.56 8.45
C ARG A 142 -9.25 -18.15 7.83
N LEU A 143 -9.23 -17.44 6.71
CA LEU A 143 -10.42 -16.87 6.07
C LEU A 143 -11.54 -17.91 5.85
N ALA A 144 -11.20 -19.12 5.37
CA ALA A 144 -12.16 -20.19 5.12
C ALA A 144 -12.79 -20.81 6.39
N GLN A 145 -12.22 -20.54 7.57
CA GLN A 145 -12.65 -21.05 8.88
C GLN A 145 -13.06 -19.90 9.81
N ALA A 146 -13.13 -18.68 9.29
CA ALA A 146 -13.42 -17.51 10.09
C ALA A 146 -14.87 -17.57 10.61
N PRO A 147 -15.10 -17.31 11.90
CA PRO A 147 -16.45 -17.19 12.41
C PRO A 147 -17.16 -15.96 11.78
N PRO A 148 -18.50 -15.96 11.72
CA PRO A 148 -19.27 -14.76 11.37
C PRO A 148 -18.83 -13.56 12.22
N ALA A 149 -18.92 -12.36 11.63
CA ALA A 149 -18.52 -11.16 12.35
C ALA A 149 -19.47 -10.87 13.51
N ALA A 150 -18.90 -10.59 14.68
CA ALA A 150 -19.66 -10.04 15.79
C ALA A 150 -20.07 -8.60 15.47
N LYS A 151 -21.26 -8.17 15.90
CA LYS A 151 -21.75 -6.80 15.64
C LYS A 151 -20.85 -5.72 16.25
N ASP A 152 -20.25 -6.01 17.40
CA ASP A 152 -19.44 -5.08 18.19
C ASP A 152 -17.95 -5.45 18.18
N GLU A 153 -17.42 -5.84 17.02
CA GLU A 153 -15.98 -6.02 16.84
C GLU A 153 -15.41 -5.10 15.76
N GLU A 154 -14.10 -4.89 15.80
CA GLU A 154 -13.31 -4.42 14.67
C GLU A 154 -12.62 -5.61 14.02
N ARG A 155 -12.55 -5.61 12.69
CA ARG A 155 -12.01 -6.75 11.96
C ARG A 155 -11.10 -6.30 10.83
N MET A 156 -9.96 -6.99 10.73
CA MET A 156 -9.12 -6.92 9.54
C MET A 156 -9.35 -8.16 8.68
N LEU A 157 -9.57 -7.98 7.38
CA LEU A 157 -9.49 -9.05 6.40
C LEU A 157 -8.28 -8.84 5.52
N MET A 158 -7.51 -9.89 5.28
CA MET A 158 -6.38 -9.85 4.37
C MET A 158 -6.51 -10.95 3.32
N VAL A 159 -6.58 -10.55 2.06
CA VAL A 159 -6.94 -11.43 0.94
C VAL A 159 -5.98 -11.27 -0.23
N VAL A 160 -5.90 -12.28 -1.07
CA VAL A 160 -5.20 -12.19 -2.36
C VAL A 160 -6.10 -11.43 -3.35
N PRO A 161 -5.58 -10.40 -4.05
CA PRO A 161 -6.35 -9.67 -5.06
C PRO A 161 -6.92 -10.60 -6.14
N GLY A 162 -8.13 -10.28 -6.63
CA GLY A 162 -8.81 -11.06 -7.68
C GLY A 162 -9.48 -12.35 -7.19
N SER A 163 -9.45 -12.65 -5.90
CA SER A 163 -10.27 -13.70 -5.31
C SER A 163 -11.76 -13.30 -5.26
N SER A 164 -12.66 -14.27 -5.07
CA SER A 164 -14.12 -14.02 -4.96
C SER A 164 -14.43 -13.00 -3.86
N THR A 165 -15.27 -11.99 -4.14
CA THR A 165 -15.65 -10.94 -3.16
C THR A 165 -16.57 -11.41 -2.03
N SER A 166 -16.91 -12.71 -1.97
CA SER A 166 -17.73 -13.29 -0.91
C SER A 166 -17.16 -13.08 0.50
N TYR A 167 -15.84 -12.92 0.63
CA TYR A 167 -15.19 -12.62 1.90
C TYR A 167 -15.61 -11.27 2.51
N LEU A 168 -16.13 -10.32 1.72
CA LEU A 168 -16.56 -9.01 2.23
C LEU A 168 -17.72 -9.14 3.23
N GLN A 169 -18.49 -10.24 3.15
CA GLN A 169 -19.54 -10.56 4.11
C GLN A 169 -18.99 -10.86 5.52
N LEU A 170 -17.70 -11.17 5.64
CA LEU A 170 -17.02 -11.37 6.93
C LEU A 170 -16.65 -10.05 7.61
N LEU A 171 -16.81 -8.89 6.95
CA LEU A 171 -16.65 -7.60 7.61
C LEU A 171 -17.89 -7.32 8.48
N PRO A 172 -17.73 -6.83 9.71
CA PRO A 172 -18.87 -6.37 10.50
C PRO A 172 -19.62 -5.24 9.77
N PRO A 173 -20.96 -5.20 9.84
CA PRO A 173 -21.75 -4.12 9.24
C PRO A 173 -21.64 -2.83 10.07
N ARG A 174 -21.98 -1.68 9.48
CA ARG A 174 -21.98 -0.37 10.16
C ARG A 174 -20.61 0.00 10.70
N ARG A 175 -19.61 -0.11 9.82
CA ARG A 175 -18.20 0.10 10.14
C ARG A 175 -17.57 1.10 9.20
N GLN A 176 -16.53 1.77 9.68
CA GLN A 176 -15.62 2.45 8.78
C GLN A 176 -14.75 1.40 8.10
N ILE A 177 -14.85 1.29 6.79
CA ILE A 177 -14.06 0.41 5.95
C ILE A 177 -12.94 1.21 5.29
N GLN A 178 -11.70 0.80 5.53
CA GLN A 178 -10.53 1.34 4.85
C GLN A 178 -9.75 0.22 4.17
N VAL A 179 -9.37 0.44 2.91
CA VAL A 179 -8.62 -0.52 2.12
C VAL A 179 -7.16 -0.06 2.00
N TYR A 180 -6.25 -0.99 2.24
CA TYR A 180 -4.81 -0.80 2.09
C TYR A 180 -4.28 -1.78 1.05
N LEU A 181 -3.43 -1.26 0.17
CA LEU A 181 -2.79 -2.03 -0.88
C LEU A 181 -1.40 -2.44 -0.42
N GLY A 182 -1.07 -3.72 -0.55
CA GLY A 182 0.28 -4.22 -0.33
C GLY A 182 1.26 -3.72 -1.39
N SER A 183 2.55 -3.80 -1.08
CA SER A 183 3.60 -3.50 -2.06
C SER A 183 3.53 -4.44 -3.25
N LYS A 184 3.71 -3.87 -4.44
CA LYS A 184 3.87 -4.66 -5.66
C LYS A 184 5.17 -5.45 -5.59
N MET A 185 5.20 -6.63 -6.20
CA MET A 185 6.38 -7.48 -6.29
C MET A 185 6.43 -8.20 -7.64
N ARG A 186 7.60 -8.77 -7.95
CA ARG A 186 7.79 -9.56 -9.17
C ARG A 186 8.24 -10.96 -8.81
N ASP A 187 7.55 -11.96 -9.31
CA ASP A 187 8.01 -13.35 -9.18
C ASP A 187 9.28 -13.54 -10.02
N GLN A 188 10.43 -13.61 -9.33
CA GLN A 188 11.72 -13.84 -9.95
C GLN A 188 11.83 -15.25 -10.56
N GLN A 189 11.06 -16.24 -10.09
CA GLN A 189 11.15 -17.60 -10.61
C GLN A 189 10.47 -17.77 -11.96
N ARG A 190 9.46 -16.96 -12.28
CA ARG A 190 8.65 -17.12 -13.50
C ARG A 190 8.75 -15.99 -14.51
N ALA A 191 9.69 -15.06 -14.34
CA ALA A 191 9.74 -13.81 -15.12
C ALA A 191 8.35 -13.12 -15.20
N GLY A 192 7.52 -13.33 -14.17
CA GLY A 192 6.10 -13.02 -14.20
C GLY A 192 5.83 -11.52 -14.22
N PRO A 193 4.57 -11.14 -14.47
CA PRO A 193 4.15 -9.75 -14.34
C PRO A 193 4.34 -9.27 -12.89
N VAL A 194 4.51 -7.96 -12.73
CA VAL A 194 4.43 -7.33 -11.41
C VAL A 194 3.01 -7.50 -10.88
N PHE A 195 2.88 -8.01 -9.66
CA PHE A 195 1.59 -8.25 -9.02
C PHE A 195 1.58 -7.72 -7.59
N GLN A 196 0.38 -7.51 -7.06
CA GLN A 196 0.17 -7.16 -5.66
C GLN A 196 -0.27 -8.42 -4.92
N PRO A 197 0.48 -8.91 -3.93
CA PRO A 197 0.20 -10.20 -3.31
C PRO A 197 -0.99 -10.15 -2.35
N HIS A 198 -1.26 -9.01 -1.71
CA HIS A 198 -2.31 -8.88 -0.71
C HIS A 198 -3.05 -7.53 -0.78
N THR A 199 -4.31 -7.56 -0.36
CA THR A 199 -5.13 -6.38 -0.05
C THR A 199 -5.65 -6.53 1.37
N VAL A 200 -5.62 -5.43 2.13
CA VAL A 200 -6.07 -5.39 3.53
C VAL A 200 -7.33 -4.54 3.63
N PHE A 201 -8.40 -5.10 4.18
CA PHE A 201 -9.60 -4.39 4.57
C PHE A 201 -9.59 -4.23 6.08
N VAL A 202 -9.78 -3.01 6.56
CA VAL A 202 -9.82 -2.71 7.99
C VAL A 202 -11.18 -2.10 8.31
N ALA A 203 -11.99 -2.83 9.07
CA ALA A 203 -13.29 -2.41 9.56
C ALA A 203 -13.20 -1.95 11.01
N THR A 204 -13.33 -0.65 11.24
CA THR A 204 -13.24 -0.03 12.58
C THR A 204 -14.52 0.71 12.93
N ARG A 205 -14.64 1.19 14.17
CA ARG A 205 -15.76 2.05 14.57
C ARG A 205 -15.84 3.27 13.63
N PRO A 206 -17.03 3.59 13.07
CA PRO A 206 -17.19 4.79 12.26
C PRO A 206 -17.15 6.05 13.12
N PRO A 207 -16.65 7.17 12.57
CA PRO A 207 -16.74 8.46 13.25
C PRO A 207 -18.21 8.93 13.27
N ASP A 208 -18.57 9.69 14.30
CA ASP A 208 -19.88 10.35 14.39
C ASP A 208 -19.73 11.77 13.86
N LEU A 209 -20.12 11.98 12.60
CA LEU A 209 -19.95 13.24 11.87
C LEU A 209 -21.23 13.55 11.09
N ASP A 210 -21.61 14.83 11.05
CA ASP A 210 -22.65 15.29 10.16
C ASP A 210 -22.16 15.35 8.71
N PRO A 211 -22.99 14.99 7.72
CA PRO A 211 -22.59 15.05 6.33
C PRO A 211 -22.48 16.48 5.81
N VAL A 212 -21.42 16.73 5.05
CA VAL A 212 -21.19 17.97 4.29
C VAL A 212 -22.14 18.06 3.11
N ALA A 213 -22.44 16.92 2.47
CA ALA A 213 -23.37 16.81 1.35
C ALA A 213 -24.05 15.45 1.34
N ARG A 214 -25.36 15.44 1.03
CA ARG A 214 -26.16 14.22 0.87
C ARG A 214 -26.51 14.03 -0.59
N PHE A 215 -25.92 13.05 -1.24
CA PHE A 215 -26.22 12.70 -2.63
C PHE A 215 -27.48 11.84 -2.71
N GLU A 216 -28.08 11.83 -3.90
CA GLU A 216 -29.07 10.82 -4.26
C GLU A 216 -28.54 9.40 -3.99
N ASP A 217 -29.48 8.47 -3.95
CA ASP A 217 -29.21 7.07 -3.65
C ASP A 217 -28.63 6.77 -2.25
N GLY A 218 -28.72 7.73 -1.32
CA GLY A 218 -28.31 7.54 0.07
C GLY A 218 -26.79 7.44 0.23
N ILE A 219 -26.05 8.17 -0.60
CA ILE A 219 -24.59 8.32 -0.49
C ILE A 219 -24.32 9.69 0.13
N SER A 220 -23.70 9.73 1.30
CA SER A 220 -23.41 10.98 2.00
C SER A 220 -21.90 11.20 2.12
N LEU A 221 -21.42 12.41 1.83
CA LEU A 221 -20.04 12.79 2.10
C LEU A 221 -19.96 13.33 3.54
N LEU A 222 -19.22 12.65 4.41
CA LEU A 222 -19.06 13.02 5.83
C LEU A 222 -17.96 14.05 6.04
N ASP A 223 -16.77 13.77 5.54
CA ASP A 223 -15.63 14.68 5.64
C ASP A 223 -14.62 14.46 4.52
N TYR A 224 -13.65 15.36 4.48
CA TYR A 224 -12.47 15.25 3.64
C TYR A 224 -11.23 15.68 4.41
N ARG A 225 -10.08 15.11 4.03
CA ARG A 225 -8.77 15.49 4.53
C ARG A 225 -7.78 15.51 3.40
N LEU A 226 -6.84 16.45 3.47
CA LEU A 226 -5.82 16.64 2.46
C LEU A 226 -4.47 16.22 3.03
N ALA A 227 -3.65 15.64 2.18
CA ALA A 227 -2.25 15.36 2.49
C ALA A 227 -1.42 15.58 1.24
N ARG A 228 -0.17 16.02 1.42
CA ARG A 228 0.79 16.22 0.34
C ARG A 228 1.98 15.30 0.57
N PRO A 229 1.91 14.04 0.08
CA PRO A 229 3.00 13.08 0.27
C PRO A 229 4.29 13.53 -0.42
N ASP A 230 4.17 14.28 -1.52
CA ASP A 230 5.29 14.84 -2.28
C ASP A 230 4.86 16.15 -2.99
N PRO A 231 5.81 16.95 -3.54
CA PRO A 231 5.49 18.23 -4.17
C PRO A 231 4.53 18.14 -5.37
N GLU A 232 4.43 16.99 -6.03
CA GLU A 232 3.67 16.79 -7.28
C GLU A 232 2.35 16.05 -7.04
N THR A 233 2.03 15.67 -5.80
CA THR A 233 0.84 14.87 -5.50
C THR A 233 0.03 15.50 -4.36
N LEU A 234 -1.26 15.70 -4.62
CA LEU A 234 -2.27 15.98 -3.58
C LEU A 234 -3.11 14.73 -3.35
N ALA A 235 -3.05 14.17 -2.15
CA ALA A 235 -3.92 13.10 -1.71
C ALA A 235 -5.17 13.70 -1.06
N VAL A 236 -6.34 13.41 -1.64
CA VAL A 236 -7.66 13.78 -1.12
C VAL A 236 -8.30 12.54 -0.53
N ARG A 237 -8.36 12.48 0.79
CA ARG A 237 -9.06 11.42 1.53
C ARG A 237 -10.49 11.89 1.78
N LEU A 238 -11.47 11.09 1.36
CA LEU A 238 -12.89 11.33 1.55
C LEU A 238 -13.47 10.24 2.45
N ARG A 239 -14.43 10.59 3.30
CA ARG A 239 -15.27 9.60 3.99
C ARG A 239 -16.69 9.68 3.48
N TRP A 240 -17.16 8.56 2.96
CA TRP A 240 -18.50 8.43 2.42
C TRP A 240 -19.33 7.49 3.29
N GLN A 241 -20.56 7.84 3.60
CA GLN A 241 -21.49 7.00 4.34
C GLN A 241 -22.60 6.50 3.41
N ALA A 242 -22.92 5.22 3.56
CA ALA A 242 -24.14 4.64 3.00
C ALA A 242 -25.30 4.87 3.98
N ASP A 243 -26.18 5.83 3.71
CA ASP A 243 -27.40 6.05 4.51
C ASP A 243 -28.43 4.94 4.31
N ARG A 244 -28.36 4.25 3.15
CA ARG A 244 -29.00 2.98 2.83
C ARG A 244 -28.09 2.20 1.88
N ASN A 245 -28.41 0.95 1.58
CA ASN A 245 -27.69 0.21 0.55
C ASN A 245 -27.85 0.93 -0.81
N PRO A 246 -26.76 1.40 -1.45
CA PRO A 246 -26.84 1.99 -2.78
C PRO A 246 -27.38 0.96 -3.78
N GLU A 247 -28.22 1.39 -4.71
CA GLU A 247 -28.82 0.55 -5.75
C GLU A 247 -27.89 0.34 -6.94
N GLY A 248 -26.94 1.26 -7.15
CA GLY A 248 -26.08 1.29 -8.32
C GLY A 248 -24.59 1.07 -8.07
N TYR A 249 -23.89 0.75 -9.15
CA TYR A 249 -22.46 0.94 -9.27
C TYR A 249 -22.19 2.41 -9.65
N TYR A 250 -21.39 3.10 -8.86
CA TYR A 250 -21.10 4.52 -9.05
C TYR A 250 -19.61 4.80 -9.11
N ILE A 251 -19.26 5.86 -9.84
CA ILE A 251 -17.94 6.44 -9.85
C ILE A 251 -17.95 7.71 -8.98
N LEU A 252 -16.97 7.79 -8.08
CA LEU A 252 -16.70 8.98 -7.31
C LEU A 252 -15.62 9.76 -8.06
N PHE A 253 -15.75 11.08 -8.12
CA PHE A 253 -14.77 11.94 -8.77
C PHE A 253 -14.30 13.06 -7.87
N VAL A 254 -13.05 13.45 -8.08
CA VAL A 254 -12.44 14.62 -7.45
C VAL A 254 -11.73 15.41 -8.53
N HIS A 255 -12.15 16.66 -8.69
CA HIS A 255 -11.57 17.60 -9.65
C HIS A 255 -10.92 18.76 -8.89
N LEU A 256 -9.64 19.02 -9.13
CA LEU A 256 -8.98 20.23 -8.64
C LEU A 256 -9.16 21.36 -9.66
N LEU A 257 -9.71 22.47 -9.20
CA LEU A 257 -10.03 23.64 -9.98
C LEU A 257 -9.25 24.87 -9.49
N GLN A 258 -8.95 25.82 -10.37
CA GLN A 258 -8.51 27.17 -10.02
C GLN A 258 -9.24 28.20 -10.89
N GLY A 259 -10.01 29.09 -10.26
CA GLY A 259 -10.81 30.08 -10.99
C GLY A 259 -11.82 29.45 -11.97
N GLY A 260 -12.29 28.22 -11.69
CA GLY A 260 -13.17 27.44 -12.56
C GLY A 260 -12.46 26.57 -13.61
N THR A 261 -11.16 26.75 -13.82
CA THR A 261 -10.36 25.94 -14.75
C THR A 261 -9.96 24.63 -14.10
N LEU A 262 -10.13 23.51 -14.81
CA LEU A 262 -9.68 22.19 -14.37
C LEU A 262 -8.15 22.09 -14.43
N ILE A 263 -7.54 21.73 -13.30
CA ILE A 263 -6.09 21.58 -13.14
C ILE A 263 -5.69 20.11 -13.11
N SER A 264 -6.44 19.30 -12.37
CA SER A 264 -6.19 17.87 -12.18
C SER A 264 -7.48 17.14 -11.81
N GLN A 265 -7.55 15.85 -12.07
CA GLN A 265 -8.72 15.04 -11.76
C GLN A 265 -8.38 13.59 -11.46
N HIS A 266 -9.24 12.95 -10.68
CA HIS A 266 -9.24 11.51 -10.50
C HIS A 266 -10.68 11.02 -10.30
N ASP A 267 -11.07 10.07 -11.16
CA ASP A 267 -12.39 9.45 -11.21
C ASP A 267 -12.20 7.95 -11.09
N GLY A 268 -12.91 7.31 -10.16
CA GLY A 268 -12.84 5.87 -10.01
C GLY A 268 -13.87 5.31 -9.03
N PRO A 269 -14.09 4.00 -9.05
CA PRO A 269 -14.80 3.34 -7.98
C PRO A 269 -14.05 3.50 -6.64
N PRO A 270 -14.79 3.56 -5.52
CA PRO A 270 -14.21 3.83 -4.22
C PRO A 270 -13.25 2.74 -3.75
N ALA A 271 -12.38 3.13 -2.81
CA ALA A 271 -11.49 2.23 -2.09
C ALA A 271 -10.61 1.39 -3.01
N HIS A 272 -10.02 2.07 -4.01
CA HIS A 272 -9.13 1.48 -5.00
C HIS A 272 -9.77 0.36 -5.85
N ASP A 273 -11.08 0.44 -6.11
CA ASP A 273 -11.87 -0.59 -6.82
C ASP A 273 -12.09 -1.91 -6.03
N TYR A 274 -11.60 -1.98 -4.79
CA TYR A 274 -11.74 -3.19 -3.95
C TYR A 274 -13.01 -3.20 -3.10
N TYR A 275 -13.68 -2.05 -2.94
CA TYR A 275 -14.94 -1.94 -2.20
C TYR A 275 -15.93 -1.00 -2.92
N PRO A 276 -16.36 -1.35 -4.15
CA PRO A 276 -17.30 -0.56 -4.95
C PRO A 276 -18.64 -0.36 -4.23
N THR A 277 -19.42 0.64 -4.66
CA THR A 277 -20.71 1.01 -4.03
C THR A 277 -21.72 -0.13 -3.94
N THR A 278 -21.63 -1.12 -4.84
CA THR A 278 -22.47 -2.33 -4.81
C THR A 278 -22.22 -3.24 -3.61
N HIS A 279 -21.09 -3.05 -2.91
CA HIS A 279 -20.77 -3.75 -1.66
C HIS A 279 -21.05 -2.91 -0.41
N TRP A 280 -21.46 -1.65 -0.57
CA TRP A 280 -21.77 -0.80 0.57
C TRP A 280 -23.06 -1.28 1.22
N ARG A 281 -23.06 -1.27 2.55
CA ARG A 281 -24.21 -1.65 3.38
C ARG A 281 -24.62 -0.44 4.19
N GLU A 282 -25.91 -0.35 4.51
CA GLU A 282 -26.45 0.70 5.37
C GLU A 282 -25.59 0.90 6.63
N GLY A 283 -25.15 2.15 6.84
CA GLY A 283 -24.30 2.62 7.91
C GLY A 283 -22.81 2.32 7.76
N ASP A 284 -22.35 1.67 6.69
CA ASP A 284 -20.93 1.59 6.39
C ASP A 284 -20.40 2.99 6.03
N VAL A 285 -19.20 3.30 6.54
CA VAL A 285 -18.44 4.50 6.20
C VAL A 285 -17.21 4.09 5.40
N VAL A 286 -17.18 4.37 4.11
CA VAL A 286 -16.08 3.98 3.23
C VAL A 286 -15.08 5.12 3.10
N VAL A 287 -13.84 4.81 3.45
CA VAL A 287 -12.71 5.72 3.25
C VAL A 287 -12.20 5.54 1.84
N ASP A 288 -12.17 6.64 1.10
CA ASP A 288 -11.68 6.67 -0.27
C ASP A 288 -10.54 7.69 -0.43
N VAL A 289 -9.54 7.39 -1.27
CA VAL A 289 -8.35 8.23 -1.43
C VAL A 289 -8.07 8.47 -2.91
N HIS A 290 -8.28 9.71 -3.34
CA HIS A 290 -7.96 10.18 -4.69
C HIS A 290 -6.58 10.84 -4.67
N ARG A 291 -5.72 10.48 -5.64
CA ARG A 291 -4.41 11.13 -5.82
C ARG A 291 -4.46 12.00 -7.07
N LEU A 292 -4.25 13.29 -6.90
CA LEU A 292 -4.24 14.29 -7.97
C LEU A 292 -2.81 14.72 -8.24
N THR A 293 -2.39 14.68 -9.50
CA THR A 293 -1.09 15.22 -9.92
C THR A 293 -1.17 16.74 -9.97
N ILE A 294 -0.25 17.41 -9.30
CA ILE A 294 -0.17 18.85 -9.14
C ILE A 294 0.93 19.39 -10.05
N PRO A 295 0.62 20.35 -10.96
CA PRO A 295 1.65 20.99 -11.77
C PRO A 295 2.70 21.70 -10.91
N ALA A 296 3.96 21.68 -11.37
CA ALA A 296 5.04 22.40 -10.71
C ALA A 296 4.71 23.90 -10.57
N GLY A 297 4.92 24.47 -9.38
CA GLY A 297 4.65 25.88 -9.09
C GLY A 297 3.17 26.24 -8.91
N PHE A 298 2.25 25.27 -8.93
CA PHE A 298 0.84 25.51 -8.66
C PHE A 298 0.62 25.92 -7.18
N ASP A 299 0.00 27.08 -6.98
CA ASP A 299 -0.42 27.56 -5.66
C ASP A 299 -1.73 26.85 -5.25
N ILE A 300 -1.56 25.72 -4.56
CA ILE A 300 -2.68 24.86 -4.16
C ILE A 300 -3.64 25.54 -3.18
N ALA A 301 -3.18 26.56 -2.44
CA ALA A 301 -4.03 27.28 -1.49
C ALA A 301 -5.16 28.05 -2.18
N ARG A 302 -5.03 28.32 -3.49
CA ARG A 302 -6.07 28.93 -4.34
C ARG A 302 -6.94 27.90 -5.06
N GLY A 303 -6.71 26.62 -4.80
CA GLY A 303 -7.44 25.52 -5.39
C GLY A 303 -8.80 25.30 -4.73
N MET A 304 -9.76 24.82 -5.53
CA MET A 304 -11.05 24.31 -5.06
C MET A 304 -11.20 22.87 -5.55
N LEU A 305 -11.61 21.97 -4.66
CA LEU A 305 -11.97 20.60 -5.01
C LEU A 305 -13.45 20.55 -5.34
N ARG A 306 -13.79 20.05 -6.53
CA ARG A 306 -15.15 19.69 -6.89
C ARG A 306 -15.29 18.17 -6.78
N VAL A 307 -16.13 17.73 -5.86
CA VAL A 307 -16.34 16.31 -5.53
C VAL A 307 -17.77 15.91 -5.88
N GLY A 308 -17.96 14.74 -6.48
CA GLY A 308 -19.30 14.26 -6.78
C GLY A 308 -19.35 12.79 -7.17
N VAL A 309 -20.54 12.36 -7.58
CA VAL A 309 -20.87 10.98 -7.87
C VAL A 309 -21.60 10.92 -9.21
N TYR A 310 -21.28 9.92 -10.06
CA TYR A 310 -22.03 9.68 -11.29
C TYR A 310 -22.21 8.20 -11.60
N ARG A 311 -23.22 7.92 -12.43
CA ARG A 311 -23.50 6.59 -13.00
C ARG A 311 -22.63 6.37 -14.22
N PRO A 312 -21.71 5.39 -14.24
CA PRO A 312 -20.81 5.20 -15.38
C PRO A 312 -21.55 4.76 -16.65
N GLU A 313 -22.75 4.21 -16.55
CA GLU A 313 -23.52 3.71 -17.71
C GLU A 313 -24.02 4.84 -18.62
N ASN A 314 -24.31 6.02 -18.06
CA ASN A 314 -24.89 7.15 -18.79
C ASN A 314 -24.25 8.50 -18.45
N LEU A 315 -23.22 8.52 -17.59
CA LEU A 315 -22.49 9.70 -17.12
C LEU A 315 -23.37 10.74 -16.40
N VAL A 316 -24.57 10.35 -15.96
CA VAL A 316 -25.46 11.24 -15.20
C VAL A 316 -24.90 11.38 -13.78
N ARG A 317 -24.67 12.64 -13.40
CA ARG A 317 -24.27 13.00 -12.04
C ARG A 317 -25.46 12.95 -11.09
N LEU A 318 -25.22 12.44 -9.90
CA LEU A 318 -26.20 12.47 -8.82
C LEU A 318 -26.34 13.89 -8.29
N GLN A 319 -27.57 14.31 -8.03
CA GLN A 319 -27.80 15.53 -7.27
C GLN A 319 -27.40 15.32 -5.81
N CYS A 320 -27.05 16.40 -5.14
CA CYS A 320 -26.76 16.44 -3.71
C CYS A 320 -27.38 17.67 -3.07
N ILE A 321 -27.76 17.51 -1.80
CA ILE A 321 -28.21 18.60 -0.94
C ILE A 321 -27.01 18.96 -0.06
N LEU A 322 -26.58 20.22 -0.16
CA LEU A 322 -25.50 20.78 0.66
C LEU A 322 -26.01 21.18 2.05
N ALA A 323 -25.09 21.44 2.97
CA ALA A 323 -25.42 21.88 4.33
C ALA A 323 -26.25 23.18 4.39
N ASP A 324 -26.17 24.05 3.37
CA ASP A 324 -26.99 25.26 3.24
C ASP A 324 -28.39 25.01 2.66
N GLY A 325 -28.72 23.76 2.34
CA GLY A 325 -29.99 23.35 1.75
C GLY A 325 -30.07 23.51 0.23
N SER A 326 -29.02 24.01 -0.43
CA SER A 326 -28.99 24.11 -1.89
C SER A 326 -28.78 22.75 -2.56
N THR A 327 -29.37 22.58 -3.75
CA THR A 327 -29.22 21.38 -4.57
C THR A 327 -28.20 21.63 -5.68
N GLN A 328 -27.19 20.76 -5.79
CA GLN A 328 -26.15 20.79 -6.82
C GLN A 328 -25.79 19.39 -7.31
N ASP A 329 -25.00 19.25 -8.37
CA ASP A 329 -24.51 17.95 -8.88
C ASP A 329 -23.14 17.54 -8.28
N SER A 330 -22.59 18.38 -7.41
CA SER A 330 -21.28 18.23 -6.78
C SER A 330 -21.15 19.20 -5.61
N VAL A 331 -20.18 18.94 -4.74
CA VAL A 331 -19.80 19.82 -3.63
C VAL A 331 -18.46 20.48 -3.94
N LEU A 332 -18.34 21.77 -3.62
CA LEU A 332 -17.08 22.52 -3.67
C LEU A 332 -16.45 22.58 -2.29
N LEU A 333 -15.22 22.10 -2.18
CA LEU A 333 -14.46 22.01 -0.94
C LEU A 333 -13.15 22.81 -1.08
N PRO A 334 -12.87 23.77 -0.21
CA PRO A 334 -11.64 24.54 -0.27
C PRO A 334 -10.41 23.67 0.07
N VAL A 335 -9.31 23.92 -0.64
CA VAL A 335 -8.02 23.25 -0.34
C VAL A 335 -7.36 23.84 0.91
N SER A 336 -7.68 25.08 1.29
CA SER A 336 -7.13 25.73 2.48
C SER A 336 -7.46 25.04 3.80
N ASP A 337 -8.61 24.35 3.87
CA ASP A 337 -9.15 23.82 5.12
C ASP A 337 -8.51 22.48 5.54
N GLY A 338 -7.55 21.99 4.75
CA GLY A 338 -6.88 20.70 4.95
C GLY A 338 -5.42 20.77 5.39
N TRP A 339 -4.90 21.95 5.74
CA TRP A 339 -3.50 22.17 6.15
C TRP A 339 -3.34 22.41 7.64
#